data_AF-A0A8T5KX30-F1
#
_entry.id   AF-A0A8T5KX30-F1
#
_cell.length_a   1.000
_cell.length_b   1.000
_cell.length_c   1.000
_cell.angle_alpha   90.00
_cell.angle_beta   90.00
_cell.angle_gamma   90.00
#
_symmetry.space_group_name_H-M   'P 1'
#
loop_
_entity.id
_entity.type
_entity.pdbx_description
1 polymer ?
#
loop_
_entity_poly.entity_id
_entity_poly.type
_entity_poly.pdbx_seq_one_letter_code
_entity_poly.pdbx_strand_id
1 'polypeptide(L)'
;MAKKKKDEDKGMSLDDAFADDEDVEYAEAKPRKLSPKKTEKIAAPDNDENIKLKGSKPITELKKGDKIKVNSLDLEVDAHIVLIDHNSTKEMAIELFDPKTDKDYQLRYFSDRPENSVEVYELIEILYSRLPVKRIEW
;
A
#
# COMPACT_ATOMS: atom_id res chain seq x y z
N MET A 1 -19.51 -55.54 52.38
CA MET A 1 -20.68 -55.21 51.53
C MET A 1 -20.46 -53.84 50.91
N ALA A 2 -20.59 -53.75 49.59
CA ALA A 2 -20.36 -52.55 48.79
C ALA A 2 -21.65 -51.70 48.63
N LYS A 3 -21.49 -50.37 48.51
CA LYS A 3 -22.42 -49.37 47.88
C LYS A 3 -21.60 -48.07 47.68
N LYS A 4 -21.05 -47.76 46.49
CA LYS A 4 -21.58 -47.09 45.25
C LYS A 4 -21.89 -45.57 45.37
N LYS A 5 -21.14 -44.79 44.54
CA LYS A 5 -21.47 -43.54 43.79
C LYS A 5 -21.68 -42.24 44.61
N LYS A 6 -21.36 -41.01 44.15
CA LYS A 6 -21.20 -40.45 42.79
C LYS A 6 -20.47 -39.08 42.87
N ASP A 7 -19.72 -38.74 41.84
CA ASP A 7 -19.23 -37.39 41.52
C ASP A 7 -20.36 -36.36 41.43
N GLU A 8 -20.11 -35.13 41.91
CA GLU A 8 -20.66 -33.90 41.34
C GLU A 8 -19.57 -32.81 41.35
N ASP A 9 -18.96 -32.67 40.18
CA ASP A 9 -18.18 -31.54 39.72
C ASP A 9 -19.11 -30.32 39.63
N LYS A 10 -19.00 -29.39 40.58
CA LYS A 10 -19.67 -28.09 40.52
C LYS A 10 -18.75 -27.11 39.79
N GLY A 11 -18.83 -27.16 38.45
CA GLY A 11 -18.38 -26.06 37.61
C GLY A 11 -19.11 -24.78 37.99
N MET A 12 -18.36 -23.72 38.28
CA MET A 12 -18.91 -22.38 38.47
C MET A 12 -19.51 -21.91 37.13
N SER A 13 -20.77 -21.51 37.13
CA SER A 13 -21.48 -20.98 35.96
C SER A 13 -21.00 -19.58 35.62
N LEU A 14 -20.80 -19.32 34.33
CA LEU A 14 -20.30 -18.05 33.78
C LEU A 14 -21.21 -16.84 34.11
N ASP A 15 -22.49 -17.07 34.40
CA ASP A 15 -23.45 -16.02 34.76
C ASP A 15 -23.20 -15.37 36.14
N ASP A 16 -22.47 -16.04 37.04
CA ASP A 16 -22.17 -15.51 38.39
C ASP A 16 -20.93 -14.59 38.40
N ALA A 17 -20.18 -14.53 37.29
CA ALA A 17 -18.97 -13.71 37.17
C ALA A 17 -19.23 -12.28 36.66
N PHE A 18 -20.46 -11.96 36.22
CA PHE A 18 -20.83 -10.66 35.66
C PHE A 18 -21.86 -9.89 36.50
N ALA A 19 -22.31 -10.44 37.62
CA ALA A 19 -23.37 -9.85 38.44
C ALA A 19 -22.88 -8.77 39.43
N ASP A 20 -21.58 -8.46 39.48
CA ASP A 20 -20.99 -7.54 40.48
C ASP A 20 -20.22 -6.36 39.87
N ASP A 21 -20.46 -6.05 38.59
CA ASP A 21 -19.77 -4.94 37.88
C ASP A 21 -20.68 -3.74 37.59
N GLU A 22 -21.92 -3.73 38.14
CA GLU A 22 -22.90 -2.65 37.91
C GLU A 22 -22.72 -1.43 38.83
N ASP A 23 -21.73 -1.42 39.75
CA ASP A 23 -21.49 -0.34 40.71
C ASP A 23 -20.09 0.32 40.59
N VAL A 24 -19.49 0.26 39.40
CA VAL A 24 -18.24 1.00 39.11
C VAL A 24 -18.58 2.37 38.51
N GLU A 25 -18.63 3.41 39.35
CA GLU A 25 -18.68 4.80 38.89
C GLU A 25 -17.42 5.13 38.08
N TYR A 26 -17.57 5.19 36.76
CA TYR A 26 -16.53 5.69 35.86
C TYR A 26 -16.35 7.20 36.05
N ALA A 27 -15.22 7.59 36.64
CA ALA A 27 -14.82 8.99 36.72
C ALA A 27 -14.72 9.61 35.31
N GLU A 28 -15.34 10.77 35.10
CA GLU A 28 -15.29 11.50 33.82
C GLU A 28 -13.84 11.81 33.42
N ALA A 29 -13.45 11.34 32.23
CA ALA A 29 -12.12 11.55 31.69
C ALA A 29 -11.87 13.05 31.43
N LYS A 30 -10.83 13.60 32.08
CA LYS A 30 -10.39 14.98 31.84
C LYS A 30 -10.01 15.19 30.35
N PRO A 31 -10.40 16.31 29.72
CA PRO A 31 -10.06 16.57 28.32
C PRO A 31 -8.53 16.69 28.17
N ARG A 32 -7.97 15.78 27.38
CA ARG A 32 -6.55 15.75 27.05
C ARG A 32 -6.25 16.95 26.15
N LYS A 33 -5.47 17.92 26.64
CA LYS A 33 -4.95 19.02 25.82
C LYS A 33 -4.10 18.42 24.70
N LEU A 34 -4.65 18.38 23.49
CA LEU A 34 -3.92 18.08 22.26
C LEU A 34 -2.91 19.21 22.06
N SER A 35 -1.63 18.92 22.31
CA SER A 35 -0.55 19.74 21.76
C SER A 35 -0.69 19.72 20.22
N PRO A 36 -0.57 20.87 19.54
CA PRO A 36 -0.63 20.89 18.09
C PRO A 36 0.50 20.01 17.56
N LYS A 37 0.11 18.88 16.98
CA LYS A 37 0.97 18.03 16.15
C LYS A 37 1.63 18.98 15.16
N LYS A 38 2.95 19.12 15.25
CA LYS A 38 3.76 19.80 14.26
C LYS A 38 3.48 19.07 12.96
N THR A 39 2.61 19.65 12.13
CA THR A 39 2.36 19.21 10.78
C THR A 39 3.68 19.40 10.05
N GLU A 40 4.51 18.36 10.04
CA GLU A 40 5.46 18.20 8.95
C GLU A 40 4.60 18.26 7.70
N LYS A 41 4.69 19.41 7.02
CA LYS A 41 4.38 19.51 5.60
C LYS A 41 5.28 18.47 4.95
N ILE A 42 4.77 17.25 4.81
CA ILE A 42 5.22 16.36 3.75
C ILE A 42 4.94 17.19 2.52
N ALA A 43 6.00 17.76 1.95
CA ALA A 43 5.91 18.46 0.69
C ALA A 43 5.29 17.44 -0.27
N ALA A 44 4.04 17.66 -0.63
CA ALA A 44 3.54 17.10 -1.87
C ALA A 44 4.57 17.56 -2.91
N PRO A 45 5.25 16.66 -3.64
CA PRO A 45 6.01 17.09 -4.78
C PRO A 45 5.00 17.62 -5.80
N ASP A 46 4.69 18.91 -5.70
CA ASP A 46 4.08 19.75 -6.72
C ASP A 46 5.00 19.70 -7.95
N ASN A 47 4.89 18.63 -8.72
CA ASN A 47 5.33 18.56 -10.09
C ASN A 47 4.30 17.73 -10.84
N ASP A 48 3.13 18.34 -11.05
CA ASP A 48 2.26 18.09 -12.21
C ASP A 48 2.97 18.54 -13.50
N GLU A 49 4.22 18.10 -13.71
CA GLU A 49 4.80 18.18 -15.05
C GLU A 49 3.98 17.22 -15.90
N ASN A 50 3.19 17.77 -16.82
CA ASN A 50 2.37 17.01 -17.76
C ASN A 50 3.25 15.98 -18.51
N ILE A 51 3.19 14.72 -18.07
CA ILE A 51 4.00 13.64 -18.61
C ILE A 51 3.45 13.30 -19.99
N LYS A 52 4.30 13.39 -21.02
CA LYS A 52 3.92 12.97 -22.38
C LYS A 52 4.02 11.47 -22.49
N LEU A 53 2.88 10.78 -22.45
CA LEU A 53 2.80 9.34 -22.70
C LEU A 53 2.59 9.07 -24.19
N LYS A 54 3.32 8.09 -24.72
CA LYS A 54 3.15 7.60 -26.09
C LYS A 54 3.26 6.08 -26.10
N GLY A 55 2.13 5.41 -25.99
CA GLY A 55 2.05 3.96 -26.07
C GLY A 55 1.62 3.48 -27.45
N SER A 56 2.22 2.38 -27.91
CA SER A 56 1.72 1.56 -29.02
C SER A 56 0.46 0.77 -28.64
N LYS A 57 0.29 0.50 -27.34
CA LYS A 57 -0.84 -0.21 -26.71
C LYS A 57 -1.15 0.35 -25.31
N PRO A 58 -2.28 0.01 -24.69
CA PRO A 58 -2.57 0.43 -23.32
C PRO A 58 -1.49 -0.05 -22.34
N ILE A 59 -1.18 0.77 -21.33
CA ILE A 59 -0.19 0.43 -20.29
C ILE A 59 -0.58 -0.84 -19.51
N THR A 60 -1.89 -1.11 -19.43
CA THR A 60 -2.47 -2.30 -18.81
C THR A 60 -2.14 -3.60 -19.57
N GLU A 61 -1.79 -3.49 -20.86
CA GLU A 61 -1.47 -4.63 -21.73
C GLU A 61 0.05 -4.84 -21.90
N LEU A 62 0.86 -4.11 -21.14
CA LEU A 62 2.29 -4.35 -21.06
C LEU A 62 2.57 -5.70 -20.38
N LYS A 63 3.52 -6.43 -20.97
CA LYS A 63 3.94 -7.77 -20.57
C LYS A 63 5.45 -7.79 -20.41
N LYS A 64 5.93 -8.81 -19.71
CA LYS A 64 7.36 -9.10 -19.59
C LYS A 64 8.05 -9.13 -20.96
N GLY A 65 9.17 -8.43 -21.08
CA GLY A 65 9.97 -8.29 -22.29
C GLY A 65 9.59 -7.11 -23.20
N ASP A 66 8.53 -6.37 -22.89
CA ASP A 66 8.22 -5.12 -23.60
C ASP A 66 9.27 -4.04 -23.28
N LYS A 67 9.60 -3.20 -24.26
CA LYS A 67 10.57 -2.13 -24.10
C LYS A 67 9.86 -0.82 -23.81
N ILE A 68 10.30 -0.14 -22.75
CA ILE A 68 9.79 1.17 -22.35
C ILE A 68 10.94 2.16 -22.36
N LYS A 69 10.75 3.28 -23.04
CA LYS A 69 11.65 4.41 -23.01
C LYS A 69 11.14 5.46 -22.04
N VAL A 70 11.87 5.68 -20.94
CA VAL A 70 11.59 6.73 -19.97
C VAL A 70 12.61 7.84 -20.15
N ASN A 71 12.20 8.99 -20.68
CA ASN A 71 13.08 10.08 -21.12
C ASN A 71 14.18 9.58 -22.11
N SER A 72 15.39 9.36 -21.61
CA SER A 72 16.56 8.85 -22.36
C SER A 72 17.00 7.46 -21.89
N LEU A 73 16.27 6.85 -20.95
CA LEU A 73 16.52 5.50 -20.44
C LEU A 73 15.77 4.49 -21.30
N ASP A 74 16.47 3.44 -21.73
CA ASP A 74 15.87 2.28 -22.40
C ASP A 74 15.70 1.19 -21.34
N LEU A 75 14.45 0.93 -20.94
CA LEU A 75 14.09 -0.03 -19.90
C LEU A 75 13.32 -1.21 -20.52
N GLU A 76 13.34 -2.34 -19.84
CA GLU A 76 12.59 -3.53 -20.21
C GLU A 76 11.66 -3.94 -19.07
N VAL A 77 10.43 -4.35 -19.42
CA VAL A 77 9.43 -4.82 -18.46
C VAL A 77 9.84 -6.18 -17.93
N ASP A 78 10.01 -6.30 -16.61
CA ASP A 78 10.20 -7.59 -15.97
C ASP A 78 8.88 -8.20 -15.48
N ALA A 79 8.07 -7.39 -14.79
CA ALA A 79 6.82 -7.84 -14.20
C ALA A 79 5.76 -6.73 -14.21
N HIS A 80 4.51 -7.16 -14.18
CA HIS A 80 3.36 -6.28 -14.06
C HIS A 80 2.45 -6.82 -12.96
N ILE A 81 2.41 -6.12 -11.84
CA ILE A 81 1.80 -6.56 -10.59
C ILE A 81 0.78 -5.55 -10.06
N VAL A 82 -0.15 -6.04 -9.26
CA VAL A 82 -1.05 -5.18 -8.47
C VAL A 82 -0.38 -4.93 -7.13
N LEU A 83 -0.07 -3.67 -6.81
CA LEU A 83 0.49 -3.29 -5.50
C LEU A 83 -0.60 -3.31 -4.43
N ILE A 84 -1.70 -2.60 -4.68
CA ILE A 84 -2.79 -2.44 -3.72
C ILE A 84 -4.12 -2.49 -4.48
N ASP A 85 -5.05 -3.31 -3.98
CA ASP A 85 -6.42 -3.38 -4.49
C ASP A 85 -7.34 -2.62 -3.54
N HIS A 86 -7.87 -1.49 -3.99
CA HIS A 86 -8.86 -0.69 -3.24
C HIS A 86 -10.31 -1.02 -3.64
N ASN A 87 -10.57 -2.19 -4.21
CA ASN A 87 -11.83 -2.65 -4.80
C ASN A 87 -12.26 -1.86 -6.05
N SER A 88 -12.43 -0.53 -5.94
CA SER A 88 -12.86 0.32 -7.06
C SER A 88 -11.70 0.73 -7.97
N THR A 89 -10.50 0.84 -7.40
CA THR A 89 -9.28 1.29 -8.08
C THR A 89 -8.13 0.40 -7.65
N LYS A 90 -7.24 0.04 -8.57
CA LYS A 90 -6.04 -0.75 -8.27
C LYS A 90 -4.81 0.09 -8.51
N GLU A 91 -3.90 0.11 -7.54
CA GLU A 91 -2.54 0.60 -7.75
C GLU A 91 -1.75 -0.52 -8.45
N MET A 92 -1.35 -0.24 -9.68
CA MET A 92 -0.59 -1.15 -10.52
C MET A 92 0.88 -0.71 -10.48
N ALA A 93 1.79 -1.68 -10.49
CA ALA A 93 3.21 -1.44 -10.70
C ALA A 93 3.74 -2.30 -11.84
N ILE A 94 4.59 -1.68 -12.64
CA ILE A 94 5.39 -2.34 -13.66
C ILE A 94 6.84 -2.23 -13.19
N GLU A 95 7.43 -3.39 -12.95
CA GLU A 95 8.86 -3.51 -12.64
C GLU A 95 9.63 -3.43 -13.95
N LEU A 96 10.59 -2.53 -13.98
CA LEU A 96 11.39 -2.18 -15.14
C LEU A 96 12.85 -2.34 -14.77
N PHE A 97 13.68 -2.90 -15.64
CA PHE A 97 15.11 -2.96 -15.42
C PHE A 97 15.86 -2.31 -16.59
N ASP A 98 16.99 -1.68 -16.30
CA ASP A 98 17.91 -1.18 -17.32
C ASP A 98 18.96 -2.26 -17.63
N PRO A 99 18.95 -2.89 -18.82
CA PRO A 99 19.91 -3.92 -19.18
C PRO A 99 21.36 -3.43 -19.28
N LYS A 100 21.58 -2.10 -19.33
CA LYS A 100 22.91 -1.50 -19.42
C LYS A 100 23.53 -1.25 -18.04
N THR A 101 22.71 -0.86 -17.07
CA THR A 101 23.17 -0.42 -15.76
C THR A 101 22.78 -1.36 -14.62
N ASP A 102 21.99 -2.40 -14.90
CA ASP A 102 21.46 -3.37 -13.93
C ASP A 102 20.70 -2.68 -12.79
N LYS A 103 20.07 -1.56 -13.12
CA LYS A 103 19.25 -0.77 -12.19
C LYS A 103 17.79 -1.12 -12.33
N ASP A 104 17.13 -1.22 -11.18
CA ASP A 104 15.71 -1.44 -11.10
C ASP A 104 14.94 -0.12 -11.00
N TYR A 105 13.85 -0.08 -11.74
CA TYR A 105 12.90 1.01 -11.82
C TYR A 105 11.50 0.45 -11.61
N GLN A 106 10.61 1.31 -11.17
CA GLN A 106 9.21 0.94 -10.97
C GLN A 106 8.32 2.04 -11.52
N LEU A 107 7.46 1.68 -12.46
CA LEU A 107 6.41 2.55 -12.96
C LEU A 107 5.12 2.19 -12.23
N ARG A 108 4.50 3.16 -11.57
CA ARG A 108 3.22 3.00 -10.88
C ARG A 108 2.12 3.78 -11.58
N TYR A 109 0.92 3.25 -11.56
CA TYR A 109 -0.26 3.94 -12.06
C TYR A 109 -1.52 3.38 -11.40
N PHE A 110 -2.60 4.16 -11.38
CA PHE A 110 -3.91 3.68 -10.99
C PHE A 110 -4.68 3.15 -12.20
N SER A 111 -5.33 2.00 -12.04
CA SER A 111 -6.04 1.30 -13.12
C SER A 111 -7.22 2.08 -13.73
N ASP A 112 -7.81 3.00 -12.97
CA ASP A 112 -8.94 3.85 -13.38
C ASP A 112 -8.52 5.07 -14.21
N ARG A 113 -7.28 5.55 -14.04
CA ARG A 113 -6.72 6.71 -14.75
C ARG A 113 -5.26 6.47 -15.17
N PRO A 114 -4.98 5.41 -15.94
CA PRO A 114 -3.63 4.95 -16.21
C PRO A 114 -2.71 6.02 -16.81
N GLU A 115 -3.24 6.96 -17.58
CA GLU A 115 -2.45 8.00 -18.24
C GLU A 115 -2.13 9.21 -17.35
N ASN A 116 -2.98 9.50 -16.36
CA ASN A 116 -2.86 10.71 -15.53
C ASN A 116 -2.18 10.45 -14.18
N SER A 117 -1.99 9.19 -13.83
CA SER A 117 -1.40 8.77 -12.55
C SER A 117 -0.04 8.09 -12.70
N VAL A 118 0.61 8.22 -13.86
CA VAL A 118 1.89 7.56 -14.07
C VAL A 118 2.96 8.23 -13.22
N GLU A 119 3.61 7.44 -12.38
CA GLU A 119 4.77 7.86 -11.60
C GLU A 119 5.89 6.86 -11.83
N VAL A 120 7.13 7.36 -11.95
CA VAL A 120 8.31 6.51 -12.13
C VAL A 120 9.20 6.67 -10.92
N TYR A 121 9.74 5.55 -10.45
CA TYR A 121 10.64 5.47 -9.32
C TYR A 121 11.90 4.71 -9.73
N GLU A 122 13.04 5.11 -9.16
CA GLU A 122 14.31 4.40 -9.23
C GLU A 122 14.58 3.75 -7.87
N LEU A 123 15.01 2.49 -7.87
CA LEU A 123 15.46 1.83 -6.65
C LEU A 123 16.89 2.29 -6.34
N ILE A 124 17.04 2.98 -5.21
CA ILE A 124 18.33 3.43 -4.69
C ILE A 124 18.59 2.67 -3.38
N GLU A 125 19.52 1.72 -3.44
CA GLU A 125 19.88 0.78 -2.36
C GLU A 125 18.72 -0.09 -1.87
N ILE A 126 17.81 0.48 -1.08
CA ILE A 126 16.63 -0.19 -0.50
C ILE A 126 15.36 0.67 -0.58
N LEU A 127 15.45 1.88 -1.12
CA LEU A 127 14.35 2.84 -1.18
C LEU A 127 14.03 3.23 -2.62
N TYR A 128 12.74 3.28 -2.95
CA TYR A 128 12.26 3.85 -4.20
C TYR A 128 12.21 5.37 -4.11
N SER A 129 12.98 6.04 -4.97
CA SER A 129 12.98 7.51 -5.09
C SER A 129 12.21 7.92 -6.35
N ARG A 130 11.28 8.88 -6.23
CA ARG A 130 10.49 9.36 -7.36
C ARG A 130 11.40 10.07 -8.37
N LEU A 131 11.37 9.60 -9.61
CA LEU A 131 12.10 10.16 -10.73
C LEU A 131 11.18 11.12 -11.51
N PRO A 132 11.52 12.42 -11.62
CA PRO A 132 10.76 13.34 -12.46
C PRO A 132 10.95 12.98 -13.94
N VAL A 133 9.84 12.69 -14.62
CA VAL A 133 9.83 12.22 -16.01
C VAL A 133 8.99 13.15 -16.86
N LYS A 134 9.49 13.46 -18.06
CA LYS A 134 8.79 14.34 -19.02
C LYS A 134 8.10 13.56 -20.11
N ARG A 135 8.65 12.39 -20.44
CA ARG A 135 8.18 11.56 -21.55
C ARG A 135 8.37 10.08 -21.26
N ILE A 136 7.34 9.30 -21.54
CA ILE A 136 7.38 7.84 -21.47
C ILE A 136 6.82 7.30 -22.78
N GLU A 137 7.55 6.39 -23.43
CA GLU A 137 7.15 5.77 -24.68
C GLU A 137 7.28 4.24 -24.59
N TRP A 138 6.34 3.48 -25.14
CA TRP A 138 6.38 2.02 -25.25
C TRP A 138 5.60 1.51 -26.47
#